data_AF-A0A484LZQ0-F1
#
_entry.id   AF-A0A484LZQ0-F1
#
_cell.length_a   1.000
_cell.length_b   1.000
_cell.length_c   1.000
_cell.angle_alpha   90.00
_cell.angle_beta   90.00
_cell.angle_gamma   90.00
#
_symmetry.space_group_name_H-M   'P 1'
#
loop_
_entity.id
_entity.type
_entity.pdbx_description
1 polymer ?
#
loop_
_entity_poly.entity_id
_entity_poly.type
_entity_poly.pdbx_seq_one_letter_code
_entity_poly.pdbx_strand_id
1 'polypeptide(L)'
;MQAPARSISLAVLLNRSRSKISSFRAFSSSPSSSHHSNQSRGGLPRFYSEILPSSKGSVVRVNGDEFWHMTRVLRLNVNDRVELFDGNGSLVEGCIQDIDQSGLNFVALENPKSVSPLETQWHVFAAFGTLKGGRADWLVEKCTELGAHSITPLLTERSPLVSGNRVERLLRVSLAAAKQCQRLHKMNFNSPMKVTELLPHVKTSTLSFIALAEAMPVFSALNSRRKESTGLLIVGPEGDFTEEERKMIVEAGATPVGLGPQRLRVETATVALLATLMFWSDDRLV
;
A
#
# COMPACT_ATOMS: atom_id res chain seq x y z
N MET A 1 -49.10 -16.57 41.85
CA MET A 1 -49.61 -15.18 41.75
C MET A 1 -48.39 -14.27 41.63
N GLN A 2 -48.00 -13.95 40.39
CA GLN A 2 -48.14 -12.63 39.73
C GLN A 2 -46.96 -11.67 40.03
N ALA A 3 -46.13 -11.46 39.00
CA ALA A 3 -45.35 -10.23 38.81
C ALA A 3 -46.32 -9.10 38.34
N PRO A 4 -45.96 -7.78 38.31
CA PRO A 4 -44.91 -7.30 37.41
C PRO A 4 -44.09 -6.04 37.80
N ALA A 5 -42.99 -5.92 37.06
CA ALA A 5 -42.23 -4.76 36.56
C ALA A 5 -42.67 -3.31 36.87
N ARG A 6 -41.66 -2.44 37.07
CA ARG A 6 -41.69 -1.06 36.55
C ARG A 6 -40.39 -0.74 35.81
N SER A 7 -40.60 -0.30 34.57
CA SER A 7 -39.66 0.15 33.55
C SER A 7 -39.08 1.53 33.88
N ILE A 8 -37.79 1.73 33.61
CA ILE A 8 -37.18 3.07 33.58
C ILE A 8 -37.16 3.52 32.12
N SER A 9 -37.94 4.56 31.83
CA SER A 9 -38.11 5.16 30.50
C SER A 9 -36.88 5.96 30.08
N LEU A 10 -36.40 5.71 28.86
CA LEU A 10 -35.25 6.29 28.17
C LEU A 10 -35.51 7.73 27.66
N ALA A 11 -36.15 8.59 28.46
CA ALA A 11 -36.69 9.87 27.98
C ALA A 11 -36.20 11.14 28.72
N VAL A 12 -35.16 11.09 29.57
CA VAL A 12 -34.80 12.23 30.45
C VAL A 12 -33.39 12.82 30.21
N LEU A 13 -32.64 12.40 29.19
CA LEU A 13 -31.26 12.91 28.97
C LEU A 13 -31.02 13.64 27.64
N LEU A 14 -32.06 14.19 27.02
CA LEU A 14 -31.92 15.09 25.86
C LEU A 14 -32.44 16.49 26.18
N ASN A 15 -31.69 17.23 26.99
CA ASN A 15 -31.70 18.70 26.90
C ASN A 15 -30.55 19.32 27.70
N ARG A 16 -29.50 19.80 27.02
CA ARG A 16 -28.82 21.07 27.33
C ARG A 16 -27.65 21.35 26.37
N SER A 17 -27.59 22.62 25.96
CA SER A 17 -26.50 23.34 25.31
C SER A 17 -26.30 23.14 23.80
N ARG A 18 -27.09 23.89 23.03
CA ARG A 18 -26.70 24.37 21.68
C ARG A 18 -25.64 25.46 21.85
N SER A 19 -24.37 25.12 21.65
CA SER A 19 -23.32 26.13 21.42
C SER A 19 -23.31 26.52 19.94
N LYS A 20 -23.32 27.83 19.70
CA LYS A 20 -23.32 28.44 18.37
C LYS A 20 -22.02 28.09 17.64
N ILE A 21 -22.11 27.30 16.58
CA ILE A 21 -21.02 27.14 15.60
C ILE A 21 -21.03 28.40 14.73
N SER A 22 -20.03 29.28 14.95
CA SER A 22 -19.74 30.42 14.09
C SER A 22 -19.23 29.91 12.75
N SER A 23 -19.94 30.26 11.68
CA SER A 23 -19.56 30.03 10.30
C SER A 23 -18.31 30.85 9.94
N PHE A 24 -17.16 30.20 9.89
CA PHE A 24 -15.97 30.78 9.27
C PHE A 24 -16.15 30.79 7.75
N ARG A 25 -16.55 31.95 7.21
CA ARG A 25 -16.42 32.28 5.80
C ARG A 25 -14.93 32.46 5.50
N ALA A 26 -14.32 31.53 4.76
CA ALA A 26 -13.03 31.77 4.13
C ALA A 26 -13.25 32.78 2.99
N PHE A 27 -12.67 33.97 3.15
CA PHE A 27 -12.61 34.97 2.10
C PHE A 27 -11.69 34.48 0.98
N SER A 28 -12.24 34.39 -0.23
CA SER A 28 -11.51 34.23 -1.47
C SER A 28 -10.95 35.58 -1.92
N SER A 29 -9.67 35.60 -2.28
CA SER A 29 -9.09 36.65 -3.13
C SER A 29 -8.38 35.97 -4.30
N SER A 30 -9.02 35.98 -5.47
CA SER A 30 -8.41 35.62 -6.74
C SER A 30 -7.71 36.83 -7.35
N PRO A 31 -6.68 36.61 -8.19
CA PRO A 31 -6.70 37.19 -9.52
C PRO A 31 -6.72 36.10 -10.59
N SER A 32 -7.40 36.45 -11.67
CA SER A 32 -7.77 35.66 -12.83
C SER A 32 -6.60 35.12 -13.66
N SER A 33 -6.60 33.81 -13.91
CA SER A 33 -6.25 33.23 -15.22
C SER A 33 -6.82 31.81 -15.31
N SER A 34 -7.63 31.57 -16.32
CA SER A 34 -8.34 30.31 -16.59
C SER A 34 -7.40 29.17 -16.95
N HIS A 35 -7.12 28.29 -15.99
CA HIS A 35 -6.67 26.91 -16.25
C HIS A 35 -7.53 25.96 -15.42
N HIS A 36 -8.48 25.30 -16.09
CA HIS A 36 -9.29 24.25 -15.50
C HIS A 36 -8.49 22.94 -15.48
N SER A 37 -7.92 22.58 -14.34
CA SER A 37 -8.00 21.21 -13.82
C SER A 37 -7.68 21.19 -12.32
N ASN A 38 -8.51 20.43 -11.62
CA ASN A 38 -8.82 20.52 -10.20
C ASN A 38 -7.68 19.96 -9.33
N GLN A 39 -6.91 20.83 -8.67
CA GLN A 39 -5.78 20.55 -7.79
C GLN A 39 -6.19 20.14 -6.37
N SER A 40 -6.99 19.08 -6.21
CA SER A 40 -7.29 18.57 -4.89
C SER A 40 -6.25 17.54 -4.42
N ARG A 41 -5.09 18.08 -3.95
CA ARG A 41 -4.01 17.46 -3.13
C ARG A 41 -2.69 17.05 -3.81
N GLY A 42 -2.05 17.97 -4.55
CA GLY A 42 -0.59 18.16 -4.46
C GLY A 42 0.34 17.42 -5.44
N GLY A 43 -0.01 17.31 -6.73
CA GLY A 43 0.88 16.81 -7.78
C GLY A 43 0.18 16.73 -9.14
N LEU A 44 0.95 16.56 -10.22
CA LEU A 44 0.39 16.27 -11.53
C LEU A 44 -0.20 14.84 -11.56
N PRO A 45 -1.24 14.56 -12.35
CA PRO A 45 -1.72 13.20 -12.55
C PRO A 45 -0.59 12.31 -13.11
N ARG A 46 -0.37 11.15 -12.49
CA ARG A 46 0.70 10.22 -12.84
C ARG A 46 0.17 8.95 -13.49
N PHE A 47 0.80 8.53 -14.58
CA PHE A 47 0.45 7.36 -15.37
C PHE A 47 1.66 6.47 -15.58
N TYR A 48 1.42 5.17 -15.62
CA TYR A 48 2.49 4.19 -15.85
C TYR A 48 2.81 4.09 -17.34
N SER A 49 4.09 3.98 -17.69
CA SER A 49 4.51 3.64 -19.05
C SER A 49 5.80 2.83 -19.01
N GLU A 50 5.83 1.70 -19.72
CA GLU A 50 7.05 0.88 -19.87
C GLU A 50 8.16 1.62 -20.61
N ILE A 51 7.77 2.53 -21.51
CA ILE A 51 8.69 3.32 -22.32
C ILE A 51 8.50 4.78 -21.93
N LEU A 52 9.59 5.42 -21.53
CA LEU A 52 9.63 6.87 -21.31
C LEU A 52 10.37 7.56 -22.47
N PRO A 53 10.02 8.80 -22.81
CA PRO A 53 10.80 9.61 -23.74
C PRO A 53 12.25 9.76 -23.26
N SER A 54 13.21 9.70 -24.17
CA SER A 54 14.64 9.71 -23.84
C SER A 54 15.19 11.08 -23.42
N SER A 55 14.55 12.17 -23.85
CA SER A 55 14.97 13.54 -23.56
C SER A 55 13.81 14.51 -23.67
N LYS A 56 14.01 15.75 -23.20
CA LYS A 56 13.07 16.85 -23.40
C LYS A 56 12.71 17.00 -24.88
N GLY A 57 11.43 17.13 -25.17
CA GLY A 57 10.88 17.26 -26.52
C GLY A 57 10.66 15.93 -27.25
N SER A 58 11.18 14.80 -26.74
CA SER A 58 10.87 13.49 -27.29
C SER A 58 9.41 13.09 -27.00
N VAL A 59 8.83 12.30 -27.91
CA VAL A 59 7.43 11.88 -27.86
C VAL A 59 7.33 10.38 -27.60
N VAL A 60 6.39 9.97 -26.75
CA VAL A 60 5.98 8.57 -26.59
C VAL A 60 4.48 8.43 -26.77
N ARG A 61 4.06 7.30 -27.34
CA ARG A 61 2.65 6.96 -27.51
C ARG A 61 2.12 6.26 -26.27
N VAL A 62 1.05 6.77 -25.69
CA VAL A 62 0.30 6.11 -24.61
C VAL A 62 -0.98 5.50 -25.19
N ASN A 63 -1.19 4.21 -24.92
CA ASN A 63 -2.33 3.42 -25.41
C ASN A 63 -2.90 2.54 -24.28
N GLY A 64 -3.91 1.71 -24.59
CA GLY A 64 -4.47 0.73 -23.65
C GLY A 64 -5.15 1.35 -22.42
N ASP A 65 -4.96 0.71 -21.26
CA ASP A 65 -5.63 1.06 -20.00
C ASP A 65 -5.29 2.49 -19.53
N GLU A 66 -4.05 2.93 -19.68
CA GLU A 66 -3.62 4.28 -19.27
C GLU A 66 -4.22 5.35 -20.18
N PHE A 67 -4.27 5.11 -21.50
CA PHE A 67 -4.97 6.00 -22.42
C PHE A 67 -6.46 6.15 -22.09
N TRP A 68 -7.14 5.05 -21.79
CA TRP A 68 -8.55 5.07 -21.38
C TRP A 68 -8.72 5.83 -20.05
N HIS A 69 -7.84 5.60 -19.08
CA HIS A 69 -7.84 6.32 -17.81
C HIS A 69 -7.70 7.83 -18.03
N MET A 70 -6.71 8.25 -18.84
CA MET A 70 -6.44 9.66 -19.13
C MET A 70 -7.65 10.35 -19.78
N THR A 71 -8.24 9.75 -20.81
CA THR A 71 -9.25 10.42 -21.65
C THR A 71 -10.69 10.19 -21.23
N ARG A 72 -11.01 9.03 -20.63
CA ARG A 72 -12.40 8.68 -20.25
C ARG A 72 -12.69 8.90 -18.78
N VAL A 73 -11.73 8.57 -17.89
CA VAL A 73 -11.89 8.73 -16.45
C VAL A 73 -11.56 10.16 -16.03
N LEU A 74 -10.36 10.61 -16.35
CA LEU A 74 -9.88 11.94 -15.96
C LEU A 74 -10.22 13.04 -16.97
N ARG A 75 -10.64 12.65 -18.18
CA ARG A 75 -11.09 13.56 -19.26
C ARG A 75 -10.04 14.63 -19.60
N LEU A 76 -8.77 14.21 -19.61
CA LEU A 76 -7.65 15.06 -20.00
C LEU A 76 -7.69 15.37 -21.49
N ASN A 77 -7.25 16.57 -21.85
CA ASN A 77 -7.25 17.13 -23.19
C ASN A 77 -5.84 17.48 -23.65
N VAL A 78 -5.71 17.83 -24.92
CA VAL A 78 -4.47 18.39 -25.47
C VAL A 78 -4.01 19.57 -24.60
N ASN A 79 -2.70 19.63 -24.35
CA ASN A 79 -1.98 20.54 -23.46
C ASN A 79 -2.11 20.28 -21.95
N ASP A 80 -2.93 19.33 -21.49
CA ASP A 80 -2.93 18.97 -20.07
C ASP A 80 -1.58 18.34 -19.66
N ARG A 81 -1.07 18.77 -18.51
CA ARG A 81 0.21 18.29 -17.95
C ARG A 81 0.00 17.02 -17.13
N VAL A 82 0.90 16.07 -17.32
CA VAL A 82 0.89 14.77 -16.66
C VAL A 82 2.32 14.28 -16.42
N GLU A 83 2.46 13.28 -15.57
CA GLU A 83 3.71 12.57 -15.34
C GLU A 83 3.62 11.14 -15.87
N LEU A 84 4.69 10.67 -16.53
CA LEU A 84 4.90 9.26 -16.83
C LEU A 84 6.01 8.70 -15.94
N PHE A 85 5.79 7.51 -15.38
CA PHE A 85 6.81 6.77 -14.63
C PHE A 85 6.88 5.31 -15.07
N ASP A 86 8.08 4.71 -14.97
CA ASP A 86 8.36 3.35 -15.44
C ASP A 86 8.26 2.28 -14.34
N GLY A 87 8.02 2.69 -13.11
CA GLY A 87 8.00 1.79 -11.95
C GLY A 87 9.38 1.26 -11.54
N ASN A 88 10.47 1.75 -12.13
CA ASN A 88 11.86 1.41 -11.84
C ASN A 88 12.65 2.63 -11.35
N GLY A 89 11.94 3.69 -10.93
CA GLY A 89 12.55 4.92 -10.40
C GLY A 89 12.62 6.09 -11.39
N SER A 90 12.29 5.87 -12.66
CA SER A 90 12.29 6.95 -13.66
C SER A 90 10.95 7.68 -13.70
N LEU A 91 11.01 9.00 -13.85
CA LEU A 91 9.87 9.90 -13.90
C LEU A 91 10.13 10.99 -14.94
N VAL A 92 9.13 11.32 -15.76
CA VAL A 92 9.21 12.44 -16.68
C VAL A 92 7.91 13.22 -16.70
N GLU A 93 8.05 14.55 -16.68
CA GLU A 93 6.93 15.45 -16.82
C GLU A 93 6.73 15.86 -18.27
N GLY A 94 5.47 15.96 -18.69
CA GLY A 94 5.14 16.34 -20.04
C GLY A 94 3.70 16.78 -20.20
N CYS A 95 3.27 16.92 -21.44
CA CYS A 95 1.88 17.22 -21.78
C CYS A 95 1.37 16.35 -22.92
N ILE A 96 0.05 16.31 -23.05
CA ILE A 96 -0.63 15.63 -24.16
C ILE A 96 -0.51 16.52 -25.41
N GLN A 97 0.19 16.06 -26.44
CA GLN A 97 0.39 16.77 -27.69
C GLN A 97 -0.82 16.61 -28.64
N ASP A 98 -1.32 15.38 -28.78
CA ASP A 98 -2.49 15.05 -29.59
C ASP A 98 -3.16 13.77 -29.10
N ILE A 99 -4.42 13.59 -29.50
CA ILE A 99 -5.28 12.47 -29.12
C ILE A 99 -6.00 11.97 -30.37
N ASP A 100 -5.98 10.65 -30.60
CA ASP A 100 -6.84 10.01 -31.60
C ASP A 100 -7.57 8.78 -31.02
N GLN A 101 -8.18 7.96 -31.87
CA GLN A 101 -8.98 6.81 -31.44
C GLN A 101 -8.17 5.67 -30.79
N SER A 102 -6.87 5.60 -31.08
CA SER A 102 -5.97 4.51 -30.68
C SER A 102 -5.08 4.85 -29.48
N GLY A 103 -4.97 6.12 -29.12
CA GLY A 103 -4.06 6.58 -28.07
C GLY A 103 -3.88 8.09 -28.04
N LEU A 104 -2.86 8.51 -27.29
CA LEU A 104 -2.40 9.90 -27.25
C LEU A 104 -0.88 9.98 -27.33
N ASN A 105 -0.37 11.08 -27.86
CA ASN A 105 1.05 11.39 -27.87
C ASN A 105 1.39 12.24 -26.64
N PHE A 106 2.30 11.75 -25.82
CA PHE A 106 2.90 12.48 -24.71
C PHE A 106 4.22 13.08 -25.18
N VAL A 107 4.41 14.38 -24.97
CA VAL A 107 5.69 15.06 -25.23
C VAL A 107 6.35 15.47 -23.92
N ALA A 108 7.63 15.12 -23.77
CA ALA A 108 8.40 15.46 -22.58
C ALA A 108 8.67 16.98 -22.50
N LEU A 109 8.32 17.61 -21.39
CA LEU A 109 8.63 19.02 -21.12
C LEU A 109 9.99 19.20 -20.44
N GLU A 110 10.48 18.14 -19.77
CA GLU A 110 11.77 18.07 -19.10
C GLU A 110 12.53 16.79 -19.48
N ASN A 111 13.81 16.69 -19.14
CA ASN A 111 14.53 15.42 -19.22
C ASN A 111 14.02 14.46 -18.14
N PRO A 112 13.95 13.14 -18.40
CA PRO A 112 13.61 12.16 -17.38
C PRO A 112 14.51 12.27 -16.16
N LYS A 113 13.90 12.21 -14.98
CA LYS A 113 14.57 12.14 -13.67
C LYS A 113 14.62 10.67 -13.27
N SER A 114 15.70 10.27 -12.60
CA SER A 114 15.83 8.94 -12.01
C SER A 114 16.08 9.08 -10.51
N VAL A 115 15.32 8.32 -9.73
CA VAL A 115 15.41 8.27 -8.27
C VAL A 115 15.81 6.86 -7.89
N SER A 116 16.75 6.70 -6.96
CA SER A 116 17.13 5.38 -6.45
C SER A 116 16.05 4.79 -5.53
N PRO A 117 15.97 3.46 -5.40
CA PRO A 117 15.08 2.83 -4.44
C PRO A 117 15.34 3.30 -3.00
N LEU A 118 14.32 3.22 -2.16
CA LEU A 118 14.48 3.46 -0.72
C LEU A 118 15.45 2.44 -0.10
N GLU A 119 16.25 2.89 0.86
CA GLU A 119 17.14 2.01 1.65
C GLU A 119 16.34 1.07 2.55
N THR A 120 15.12 1.44 2.91
CA THR A 120 14.21 0.62 3.70
C THR A 120 13.55 -0.45 2.83
N GLN A 121 13.87 -1.71 3.10
CA GLN A 121 13.45 -2.88 2.32
C GLN A 121 12.82 -3.95 3.22
N TRP A 122 11.54 -3.76 3.51
CA TRP A 122 10.73 -4.77 4.19
C TRP A 122 10.04 -5.70 3.20
N HIS A 123 10.27 -7.01 3.36
CA HIS A 123 9.63 -8.06 2.59
C HIS A 123 8.46 -8.64 3.38
N VAL A 124 7.26 -8.59 2.79
CA VAL A 124 6.03 -9.08 3.39
C VAL A 124 5.75 -10.52 2.96
N PHE A 125 5.76 -11.46 3.90
CA PHE A 125 5.17 -12.78 3.72
C PHE A 125 3.82 -12.79 4.42
N ALA A 126 2.74 -12.96 3.67
CA ALA A 126 1.40 -12.94 4.24
C ALA A 126 0.53 -14.05 3.64
N ALA A 127 -0.15 -14.81 4.49
CA ALA A 127 -1.05 -15.87 4.08
C ALA A 127 -2.45 -15.29 3.76
N PHE A 128 -2.56 -14.63 2.61
CA PHE A 128 -3.79 -13.97 2.17
C PHE A 128 -4.61 -14.77 1.13
N GLY A 129 -4.20 -16.00 0.80
CA GLY A 129 -4.85 -16.83 -0.22
C GLY A 129 -6.33 -17.08 0.06
N THR A 130 -6.70 -17.23 1.32
CA THR A 130 -8.08 -17.47 1.76
C THR A 130 -8.91 -16.21 2.00
N LEU A 131 -8.32 -15.00 1.91
CA LEU A 131 -9.06 -13.76 2.16
C LEU A 131 -10.13 -13.55 1.09
N LYS A 132 -11.38 -13.30 1.51
CA LYS A 132 -12.54 -13.06 0.64
C LYS A 132 -12.92 -11.58 0.61
N GLY A 133 -13.75 -11.19 -0.36
CA GLY A 133 -14.39 -9.86 -0.40
C GLY A 133 -13.42 -8.69 -0.60
N GLY A 134 -12.43 -8.83 -1.49
CA GLY A 134 -11.49 -7.75 -1.80
C GLY A 134 -10.43 -7.48 -0.74
N ARG A 135 -10.39 -8.23 0.37
CA ARG A 135 -9.44 -8.01 1.46
C ARG A 135 -7.96 -8.19 1.08
N ALA A 136 -7.65 -9.08 0.13
CA ALA A 136 -6.28 -9.15 -0.39
C ALA A 136 -5.91 -7.96 -1.28
N ASP A 137 -6.88 -7.43 -2.04
CA ASP A 137 -6.68 -6.21 -2.83
C ASP A 137 -6.34 -5.06 -1.87
N TRP A 138 -7.14 -4.91 -0.79
CA TRP A 138 -6.88 -3.94 0.26
C TRP A 138 -5.51 -4.14 0.92
N LEU A 139 -5.12 -5.38 1.24
CA LEU A 139 -3.80 -5.68 1.80
C LEU A 139 -2.69 -5.23 0.86
N VAL A 140 -2.76 -5.58 -0.42
CA VAL A 140 -1.74 -5.24 -1.43
C VAL A 140 -1.69 -3.74 -1.68
N GLU A 141 -2.84 -3.07 -1.74
CA GLU A 141 -2.94 -1.61 -1.80
C GLU A 141 -2.20 -0.96 -0.64
N LYS A 142 -2.50 -1.35 0.60
CA LYS A 142 -1.87 -0.76 1.79
C LYS A 142 -0.41 -1.12 1.96
N CYS A 143 0.02 -2.33 1.59
CA CYS A 143 1.45 -2.66 1.55
C CYS A 143 2.21 -1.78 0.55
N THR A 144 1.60 -1.49 -0.60
CA THR A 144 2.21 -0.62 -1.61
C THR A 144 2.33 0.82 -1.10
N GLU A 145 1.24 1.35 -0.52
CA GLU A 145 1.18 2.71 0.07
C GLU A 145 2.18 2.89 1.21
N LEU A 146 2.32 1.89 2.09
CA LEU A 146 3.21 1.93 3.24
C LEU A 146 4.68 1.69 2.89
N GLY A 147 5.01 1.46 1.61
CA GLY A 147 6.40 1.34 1.19
C GLY A 147 7.01 -0.05 1.31
N ALA A 148 6.21 -1.12 1.40
CA ALA A 148 6.75 -2.49 1.36
C ALA A 148 7.61 -2.68 0.10
N HIS A 149 8.79 -3.28 0.25
CA HIS A 149 9.68 -3.51 -0.89
C HIS A 149 9.15 -4.65 -1.77
N SER A 150 8.71 -5.73 -1.14
CA SER A 150 8.04 -6.82 -1.84
C SER A 150 6.94 -7.45 -0.99
N ILE A 151 6.08 -8.20 -1.67
CA ILE A 151 5.11 -9.10 -1.05
C ILE A 151 5.18 -10.48 -1.70
N THR A 152 5.14 -11.52 -0.86
CA THR A 152 5.08 -12.92 -1.26
C THR A 152 3.84 -13.53 -0.59
N PRO A 153 2.88 -14.06 -1.38
CA PRO A 153 1.79 -14.86 -0.81
C PRO A 153 2.36 -16.10 -0.12
N LEU A 154 2.10 -16.25 1.17
CA LEU A 154 2.55 -17.41 1.93
C LEU A 154 1.48 -18.51 1.90
N LEU A 155 1.85 -19.69 1.39
CA LEU A 155 1.03 -20.89 1.40
C LEU A 155 1.29 -21.65 2.71
N THR A 156 0.25 -21.74 3.53
CA THR A 156 0.28 -22.46 4.81
C THR A 156 -0.68 -23.64 4.77
N GLU A 157 -0.61 -24.54 5.74
CA GLU A 157 -1.51 -25.69 5.84
C GLU A 157 -2.99 -25.25 5.85
N ARG A 158 -3.29 -24.16 6.58
CA ARG A 158 -4.65 -23.59 6.70
C ARG A 158 -4.99 -22.58 5.60
N SER A 159 -4.06 -22.30 4.67
CA SER A 159 -4.25 -21.44 3.49
C SER A 159 -3.37 -21.91 2.33
N PRO A 160 -3.66 -23.07 1.71
CA PRO A 160 -2.71 -23.76 0.84
C PRO A 160 -2.64 -23.23 -0.60
N LEU A 161 -3.56 -22.35 -1.03
CA LEU A 161 -3.73 -21.97 -2.42
C LEU A 161 -3.96 -20.46 -2.59
N VAL A 162 -3.38 -19.93 -3.67
CA VAL A 162 -3.67 -18.61 -4.24
C VAL A 162 -3.96 -18.83 -5.72
N SER A 163 -5.13 -18.43 -6.21
CA SER A 163 -5.49 -18.66 -7.61
C SER A 163 -4.67 -17.78 -8.56
N GLY A 164 -4.24 -18.32 -9.71
CA GLY A 164 -3.39 -17.60 -10.67
C GLY A 164 -4.01 -16.32 -11.23
N ASN A 165 -5.31 -16.36 -11.55
CA ASN A 165 -6.08 -15.18 -12.00
C ASN A 165 -6.11 -14.02 -10.98
N ARG A 166 -5.79 -14.29 -9.72
CA ARG A 166 -5.73 -13.30 -8.66
C ARG A 166 -4.45 -12.48 -8.72
N VAL A 167 -3.34 -13.06 -9.21
CA VAL A 167 -2.04 -12.38 -9.26
C VAL A 167 -2.08 -11.17 -10.17
N GLU A 168 -2.59 -11.31 -11.40
CA GLU A 168 -2.74 -10.19 -12.34
C GLU A 168 -3.64 -9.07 -11.81
N ARG A 169 -4.71 -9.43 -11.07
CA ARG A 169 -5.56 -8.45 -10.40
C ARG A 169 -4.80 -7.70 -9.32
N LEU A 170 -4.05 -8.39 -8.47
CA LEU A 170 -3.28 -7.77 -7.39
C LEU A 170 -2.13 -6.90 -7.92
N LEU A 171 -1.50 -7.28 -9.04
CA LEU A 171 -0.53 -6.43 -9.74
C LEU A 171 -1.14 -5.12 -10.20
N ARG A 172 -2.35 -5.14 -10.77
CA ARG A 172 -3.08 -3.91 -11.14
C ARG A 172 -3.42 -3.05 -9.94
N VAL A 173 -3.81 -3.67 -8.82
CA VAL A 173 -4.07 -2.95 -7.55
C VAL A 173 -2.78 -2.28 -7.03
N SER A 174 -1.66 -3.00 -7.01
CA SER A 174 -0.34 -2.46 -6.65
C SER A 174 0.05 -1.28 -7.54
N LEU A 175 -0.11 -1.38 -8.85
CA LEU A 175 0.21 -0.30 -9.78
C LEU A 175 -0.69 0.94 -9.56
N ALA A 176 -1.98 0.73 -9.33
CA ALA A 176 -2.91 1.82 -9.02
C ALA A 176 -2.54 2.51 -7.69
N ALA A 177 -2.19 1.74 -6.67
CA ALA A 177 -1.73 2.26 -5.38
C ALA A 177 -0.42 3.06 -5.55
N ALA A 178 0.55 2.54 -6.31
CA ALA A 178 1.81 3.24 -6.59
C ALA A 178 1.59 4.61 -7.27
N LYS A 179 0.66 4.69 -8.22
CA LYS A 179 0.25 5.96 -8.84
C LYS A 179 -0.33 6.92 -7.81
N GLN A 180 -1.23 6.44 -6.97
CA GLN A 180 -1.94 7.25 -5.98
C GLN A 180 -1.01 7.76 -4.87
N CYS A 181 -0.12 6.91 -4.34
CA CYS A 181 0.83 7.29 -3.29
C CYS A 181 2.12 7.92 -3.83
N GLN A 182 2.18 8.18 -5.14
CA GLN A 182 3.33 8.79 -5.83
C GLN A 182 4.65 8.02 -5.67
N ARG A 183 4.58 6.70 -5.54
CA ARG A 183 5.76 5.83 -5.48
C ARG A 183 6.33 5.59 -6.88
N LEU A 184 7.65 5.76 -7.06
CA LEU A 184 8.32 5.59 -8.36
C LEU A 184 8.82 4.17 -8.64
N HIS A 185 9.02 3.37 -7.60
CA HIS A 185 9.42 1.97 -7.72
C HIS A 185 8.24 1.07 -7.41
N LYS A 186 7.91 0.11 -8.27
CA LYS A 186 6.86 -0.86 -7.97
C LYS A 186 7.22 -1.67 -6.73
N MET A 187 6.20 -2.10 -5.99
CA MET A 187 6.38 -3.18 -5.03
C MET A 187 6.53 -4.49 -5.79
N ASN A 188 7.59 -5.25 -5.50
CA ASN A 188 7.80 -6.56 -6.11
C ASN A 188 6.74 -7.54 -5.63
N PHE A 189 6.04 -8.19 -6.55
CA PHE A 189 5.05 -9.21 -6.23
C PHE A 189 5.60 -10.57 -6.64
N ASN A 190 5.95 -11.38 -5.65
CA ASN A 190 6.58 -12.68 -5.87
C ASN A 190 5.55 -13.78 -6.05
N SER A 191 5.96 -14.89 -6.66
CA SER A 191 5.15 -16.10 -6.75
C SER A 191 4.80 -16.63 -5.36
N PRO A 192 3.62 -17.25 -5.17
CA PRO A 192 3.26 -17.91 -3.91
C PRO A 192 4.34 -18.91 -3.47
N MET A 193 4.63 -18.94 -2.18
CA MET A 193 5.73 -19.71 -1.58
C MET A 193 5.22 -20.51 -0.38
N LYS A 194 5.70 -21.74 -0.20
CA LYS A 194 5.37 -22.56 0.98
C LYS A 194 6.19 -22.14 2.22
N VAL A 195 5.69 -22.44 3.41
CA VAL A 195 6.43 -22.20 4.67
C VAL A 195 7.83 -22.82 4.66
N THR A 196 8.02 -24.01 4.07
CA THR A 196 9.32 -24.67 3.96
C THR A 196 10.31 -23.90 3.08
N GLU A 197 9.82 -23.22 2.05
CA GLU A 197 10.62 -22.42 1.11
C GLU A 197 10.96 -21.04 1.70
N LEU A 198 10.17 -20.57 2.68
CA LEU A 198 10.46 -19.34 3.45
C LEU A 198 11.66 -19.51 4.39
N LEU A 199 11.90 -20.70 4.95
CA LEU A 199 12.91 -20.92 6.00
C LEU A 199 14.33 -20.47 5.62
N PRO A 200 14.85 -20.72 4.40
CA PRO A 200 16.15 -20.20 3.98
C PRO A 200 16.25 -18.67 4.01
N HIS A 201 15.18 -17.95 3.65
CA HIS A 201 15.14 -16.49 3.72
C HIS A 201 15.19 -16.00 5.17
N VAL A 202 14.49 -16.69 6.08
CA VAL A 202 14.52 -16.37 7.51
C VAL A 202 15.92 -16.53 8.09
N LYS A 203 16.62 -17.61 7.73
CA LYS A 203 17.97 -17.91 8.23
C LYS A 203 19.03 -16.90 7.78
N THR A 204 18.88 -16.33 6.58
CA THR A 204 19.85 -15.38 6.02
C THR A 204 19.50 -13.93 6.31
N SER A 205 18.27 -13.65 6.76
CA SER A 205 17.85 -12.29 7.07
C SER A 205 18.39 -11.83 8.41
N THR A 206 18.82 -10.56 8.47
CA THR A 206 19.25 -9.93 9.73
C THR A 206 18.08 -9.71 10.69
N LEU A 207 16.91 -9.38 10.15
CA LEU A 207 15.67 -9.20 10.90
C LEU A 207 14.54 -10.01 10.27
N SER A 208 13.91 -10.86 11.08
CA SER A 208 12.71 -11.59 10.68
C SER A 208 11.72 -11.60 11.84
N PHE A 209 10.50 -11.12 11.60
CA PHE A 209 9.44 -11.05 12.60
C PHE A 209 8.25 -11.90 12.17
N ILE A 210 7.75 -12.74 13.07
CA ILE A 210 6.52 -13.50 12.89
C ILE A 210 5.44 -12.97 13.83
N ALA A 211 4.31 -12.54 13.27
CA ALA A 211 3.18 -12.06 14.03
C ALA A 211 2.44 -13.26 14.65
N LEU A 212 2.43 -13.35 15.98
CA LEU A 212 1.81 -14.43 16.73
C LEU A 212 0.96 -13.86 17.87
N ALA A 213 -0.17 -14.51 18.16
CA ALA A 213 -0.93 -14.20 19.35
C ALA A 213 -0.08 -14.45 20.62
N GLU A 214 -0.27 -13.61 21.64
CA GLU A 214 0.38 -13.76 22.96
C GLU A 214 1.92 -13.69 22.97
N ALA A 215 2.55 -13.39 21.84
CA ALA A 215 3.98 -13.10 21.78
C ALA A 215 4.30 -11.74 22.43
N MET A 216 5.59 -11.50 22.70
CA MET A 216 6.04 -10.25 23.30
C MET A 216 5.63 -9.04 22.45
N PRO A 217 5.28 -7.89 23.05
CA PRO A 217 4.93 -6.70 22.29
C PRO A 217 6.03 -6.32 21.28
N VAL A 218 5.64 -5.94 20.06
CA VAL A 218 6.58 -5.62 18.97
C VAL A 218 7.65 -4.59 19.39
N PHE A 219 7.27 -3.54 20.12
CA PHE A 219 8.24 -2.53 20.58
C PHE A 219 9.29 -3.10 21.54
N SER A 220 8.94 -4.08 22.37
CA SER A 220 9.90 -4.76 23.25
C SER A 220 10.92 -5.56 22.44
N ALA A 221 10.48 -6.19 21.35
CA ALA A 221 11.36 -6.93 20.44
C ALA A 221 12.28 -6.01 19.61
N LEU A 222 11.82 -4.79 19.31
CA LEU A 222 12.58 -3.80 18.55
C LEU A 222 13.62 -3.06 19.40
N ASN A 223 13.30 -2.73 20.65
CA ASN A 223 14.19 -1.98 21.56
C ASN A 223 15.50 -2.70 21.89
N SER A 224 15.52 -4.03 21.79
CA SER A 224 16.71 -4.85 22.07
C SER A 224 17.60 -5.05 20.83
N ARG A 225 17.23 -4.48 19.68
CA ARG A 225 17.90 -4.72 18.39
C ARG A 225 18.58 -3.46 17.89
N ARG A 226 19.67 -3.68 17.13
CA ARG A 226 20.17 -2.63 16.26
C ARG A 226 19.08 -2.33 15.23
N LYS A 227 18.82 -1.05 15.00
CA LYS A 227 17.97 -0.62 13.89
C LYS A 227 18.52 -1.28 12.62
N GLU A 228 17.65 -1.76 11.75
CA GLU A 228 18.02 -2.10 10.38
C GLU A 228 16.93 -1.60 9.44
N SER A 229 17.30 -1.34 8.21
CA SER A 229 16.37 -0.89 7.17
C SER A 229 15.82 -2.07 6.37
N THR A 230 16.35 -3.28 6.54
CA THR A 230 15.95 -4.45 5.77
C THR A 230 15.52 -5.60 6.66
N GLY A 231 14.52 -6.36 6.22
CA GLY A 231 14.05 -7.51 6.98
C GLY A 231 12.76 -8.13 6.43
N LEU A 232 12.31 -9.16 7.13
CA LEU A 232 11.13 -9.94 6.80
C LEU A 232 10.05 -9.73 7.85
N LEU A 233 8.81 -9.65 7.41
CA LEU A 233 7.65 -9.77 8.29
C LEU A 233 6.72 -10.88 7.77
N ILE A 234 6.29 -11.74 8.69
CA ILE A 234 5.62 -13.00 8.40
C ILE A 234 4.28 -13.01 9.14
N VAL A 235 3.19 -13.12 8.38
CA VAL A 235 1.82 -13.09 8.91
C VAL A 235 1.04 -14.31 8.41
N GLY A 236 0.51 -15.08 9.35
CA GLY A 236 -0.24 -16.31 9.09
C GLY A 236 -1.67 -16.08 8.62
N PRO A 237 -2.42 -17.17 8.35
CA PRO A 237 -3.80 -17.11 7.87
C PRO A 237 -4.78 -16.78 8.99
N GLU A 238 -6.09 -16.64 8.70
CA GLU A 238 -7.11 -16.38 9.73
C GLU A 238 -7.17 -17.46 10.82
N GLY A 239 -6.83 -18.69 10.45
CA GLY A 239 -6.72 -19.84 11.35
C GLY A 239 -5.39 -19.91 12.11
N ASP A 240 -4.49 -18.94 11.98
CA ASP A 240 -3.10 -18.98 12.49
C ASP A 240 -2.25 -20.10 11.87
N PHE A 241 -0.94 -20.08 12.13
CA PHE A 241 -0.02 -21.17 11.81
C PHE A 241 -0.35 -22.44 12.62
N THR A 242 0.03 -23.59 12.09
CA THR A 242 0.10 -24.81 12.91
C THR A 242 1.24 -24.72 13.93
N GLU A 243 1.24 -25.62 14.91
CA GLU A 243 2.32 -25.71 15.89
C GLU A 243 3.67 -25.97 15.20
N GLU A 244 3.64 -26.88 14.23
CA GLU A 244 4.77 -27.31 13.42
C GLU A 244 5.29 -26.15 12.56
N GLU A 245 4.41 -25.43 11.86
CA GLU A 245 4.77 -24.26 11.06
C GLU A 245 5.43 -23.17 11.92
N ARG A 246 4.81 -22.87 13.06
CA ARG A 246 5.33 -21.87 14.00
C ARG A 246 6.71 -22.26 14.50
N LYS A 247 6.88 -23.50 14.95
CA LYS A 247 8.15 -24.03 15.43
C LYS A 247 9.23 -23.94 14.36
N MET A 248 8.96 -24.36 13.13
CA MET A 248 9.92 -24.28 12.02
C MET A 248 10.36 -22.84 11.73
N ILE A 249 9.43 -21.89 11.70
CA ILE A 249 9.74 -20.48 11.41
C ILE A 249 10.58 -19.85 12.53
N VAL A 250 10.26 -20.15 13.80
CA VAL A 250 11.01 -19.66 14.96
C VAL A 250 12.39 -20.29 15.05
N GLU A 251 12.51 -21.61 14.84
CA GLU A 251 13.80 -22.32 14.80
C GLU A 251 14.70 -21.85 13.64
N ALA A 252 14.11 -21.36 12.55
CA ALA A 252 14.85 -20.72 11.46
C ALA A 252 15.40 -19.33 11.83
N GLY A 253 14.97 -18.73 12.93
CA GLY A 253 15.47 -17.44 13.44
C GLY A 253 14.44 -16.29 13.44
N ALA A 254 13.18 -16.55 13.09
CA ALA A 254 12.15 -15.52 13.17
C ALA A 254 11.81 -15.20 14.63
N THR A 255 11.62 -13.91 14.92
CA THR A 255 11.29 -13.41 16.25
C THR A 255 9.77 -13.27 16.39
N PRO A 256 9.12 -14.00 17.32
CA PRO A 256 7.72 -13.82 17.65
C PRO A 256 7.42 -12.41 18.14
N VAL A 257 6.40 -11.76 17.57
CA VAL A 257 5.93 -10.44 18.02
C VAL A 257 4.40 -10.39 18.11
N GLY A 258 3.91 -9.77 19.18
CA GLY A 258 2.51 -9.47 19.43
C GLY A 258 2.16 -8.04 19.00
N LEU A 259 0.98 -7.87 18.40
CA LEU A 259 0.47 -6.60 17.85
C LEU A 259 -0.64 -5.98 18.71
N GLY A 260 -0.54 -6.16 20.02
CA GLY A 260 -1.52 -5.72 21.00
C GLY A 260 -2.47 -6.83 21.47
N PRO A 261 -3.44 -6.48 22.34
CA PRO A 261 -4.27 -7.47 23.03
C PRO A 261 -5.44 -8.01 22.22
N GLN A 262 -5.75 -7.41 21.06
CA GLN A 262 -6.91 -7.77 20.25
C GLN A 262 -6.52 -8.73 19.13
N ARG A 263 -7.43 -9.64 18.78
CA ARG A 263 -7.25 -10.51 17.61
C ARG A 263 -7.41 -9.69 16.34
N LEU A 264 -6.30 -9.48 15.63
CA LEU A 264 -6.29 -8.78 14.36
C LEU A 264 -6.60 -9.73 13.19
N ARG A 265 -7.23 -9.20 12.14
CA ARG A 265 -7.34 -9.88 10.85
C ARG A 265 -5.98 -9.88 10.14
N VAL A 266 -5.77 -10.81 9.20
CA VAL A 266 -4.52 -10.94 8.43
C VAL A 266 -4.06 -9.60 7.87
N GLU A 267 -4.91 -8.91 7.11
CA GLU A 267 -4.59 -7.62 6.50
C GLU A 267 -4.31 -6.52 7.52
N THR A 268 -5.01 -6.53 8.66
CA THR A 268 -4.79 -5.55 9.74
C THR A 268 -3.47 -5.81 10.44
N ALA A 269 -3.14 -7.08 10.72
CA ALA A 269 -1.87 -7.47 11.33
C ALA A 269 -0.68 -7.13 10.41
N THR A 270 -0.79 -7.43 9.12
CA THR A 270 0.21 -7.08 8.11
C THR A 270 0.45 -5.56 8.06
N VAL A 271 -0.62 -4.77 7.94
CA VAL A 271 -0.51 -3.31 7.87
C VAL A 271 0.05 -2.72 9.17
N ALA A 272 -0.40 -3.19 10.33
CA ALA A 272 0.08 -2.70 11.62
C ALA A 272 1.56 -3.01 11.83
N LEU A 273 2.00 -4.23 11.53
CA LEU A 273 3.41 -4.61 11.66
C LEU A 273 4.28 -3.87 10.65
N LEU A 274 3.87 -3.79 9.38
CA LEU A 274 4.60 -3.05 8.35
C LEU A 274 4.74 -1.57 8.72
N ALA A 275 3.66 -0.89 9.11
CA ALA A 275 3.72 0.51 9.51
C ALA A 275 4.67 0.71 10.71
N THR A 276 4.61 -0.17 11.71
CA THR A 276 5.50 -0.11 12.87
C THR A 276 6.96 -0.23 12.46
N LEU A 277 7.29 -1.18 11.59
CA LEU A 277 8.65 -1.42 11.11
C LEU A 277 9.15 -0.28 10.22
N MET A 278 8.29 0.26 9.36
CA MET A 278 8.62 1.43 8.53
C MET A 278 8.97 2.64 9.40
N PHE A 279 8.15 2.97 10.41
CA PHE A 279 8.46 4.08 11.33
C PHE A 279 9.70 3.83 12.17
N TRP A 280 9.94 2.59 12.59
CA TRP A 280 11.14 2.23 13.34
C TRP A 280 12.42 2.33 12.51
N SER A 281 12.35 1.98 11.21
CA SER A 281 13.46 2.13 10.27
C SER A 281 13.68 3.58 9.82
N ASP A 282 12.62 4.40 9.75
CA ASP A 282 12.65 5.81 9.32
C ASP A 282 13.41 6.73 10.30
N ASP A 283 13.42 6.39 11.60
CA ASP A 283 14.19 7.07 12.66
C ASP A 283 15.73 6.89 12.53
N ARG A 284 16.22 6.67 11.30
CA ARG A 284 17.61 6.74 10.85
C ARG A 284 17.86 7.85 9.82
N LEU A 285 16.81 8.41 9.22
CA LEU A 285 16.90 9.45 8.18
C LEU A 285 16.92 10.87 8.76
N VAL A 286 17.05 11.02 10.09
CA VAL A 286 17.24 12.30 10.80
C VAL A 286 18.59 12.32 11.51
#